data_AF-A0A7U6QNV5-F1
#
_entry.id   AF-A0A7U6QNV5-F1
#
_cell.length_a   1.000
_cell.length_b   1.000
_cell.length_c   1.000
_cell.angle_alpha   90.00
_cell.angle_beta   90.00
_cell.angle_gamma   90.00
#
_symmetry.space_group_name_H-M   'P 1'
#
loop_
_entity.id
_entity.type
_entity.pdbx_description
1 polymer ?
#
loop_
_entity_poly.entity_id
_entity_poly.type
_entity_poly.pdbx_seq_one_letter_code
_entity_poly.pdbx_strand_id
1 'polypeptide(L)'
;MSFGLGAVAGAISNEFSLGFVAETEAQVSEHLQDHINQLPEHDQRSREILAQMDIEEQHHRELALASGGAALSPPVRQTMRWMANRMKATAYHL
;
A
#
# COMPACT_ATOMS: atom_id res chain seq x y z
N MET A 1 12.10 -29.63 -20.94
CA MET A 1 12.14 -29.44 -19.47
C MET A 1 12.15 -27.95 -19.11
N SER A 2 11.24 -27.15 -19.67
CA SER A 2 11.23 -25.68 -19.47
C SER A 2 9.87 -25.13 -19.03
N PHE A 3 8.80 -25.92 -19.08
CA PHE A 3 7.45 -25.50 -18.68
C PHE A 3 7.27 -25.43 -17.15
N GLY A 4 8.02 -26.21 -16.36
CA GLY A 4 7.93 -26.17 -14.89
C GLY A 4 8.52 -24.91 -14.27
N LEU A 5 9.65 -24.42 -14.80
CA LEU A 5 10.31 -23.21 -14.31
C LEU A 5 9.51 -21.94 -14.61
N GLY A 6 8.83 -21.88 -15.76
CA GLY A 6 7.97 -20.74 -16.12
C GLY A 6 6.72 -20.62 -15.26
N ALA A 7 6.08 -21.74 -14.91
CA ALA A 7 4.90 -21.74 -14.04
C ALA A 7 5.26 -21.33 -12.60
N VAL A 8 6.41 -21.81 -12.09
CA VAL A 8 6.90 -21.43 -10.75
C VAL A 8 7.34 -19.96 -10.73
N ALA A 9 8.05 -19.49 -11.75
CA ALA A 9 8.42 -18.07 -11.85
C ALA A 9 7.19 -17.15 -11.98
N GLY A 10 6.16 -17.58 -12.71
CA GLY A 10 4.89 -16.85 -12.83
C GLY A 10 4.11 -16.80 -11.52
N ALA A 11 4.07 -17.90 -10.76
CA ALA A 11 3.46 -17.93 -9.42
C ALA A 11 4.19 -16.99 -8.45
N ILE A 12 5.53 -17.07 -8.41
CA ILE A 12 6.39 -16.20 -7.60
C ILE A 12 6.26 -14.73 -8.01
N SER A 13 6.09 -14.46 -9.30
CA SER A 13 5.85 -13.10 -9.79
C SER A 13 4.48 -12.57 -9.38
N ASN A 14 3.45 -13.42 -9.32
CA ASN A 14 2.09 -13.01 -8.97
C ASN A 14 1.96 -12.73 -7.46
N GLU A 15 2.51 -13.60 -6.60
CA GLU A 15 2.55 -13.37 -5.15
C GLU A 15 3.34 -12.10 -4.78
N PHE A 16 4.44 -11.83 -5.49
CA PHE A 16 5.25 -10.63 -5.28
C PHE A 16 4.52 -9.36 -5.74
N SER A 17 3.82 -9.42 -6.88
CA SER A 17 3.01 -8.33 -7.41
C SER A 17 1.87 -7.98 -6.46
N LEU A 18 1.14 -8.98 -5.96
CA LEU A 18 0.08 -8.78 -4.97
C LEU A 18 0.62 -8.29 -3.62
N GLY A 19 1.81 -8.74 -3.21
CA GLY A 19 2.51 -8.22 -2.04
C GLY A 19 2.88 -6.73 -2.16
N PHE A 20 3.25 -6.29 -3.36
CA PHE A 20 3.51 -4.88 -3.66
C PHE A 20 2.25 -4.01 -3.54
N VAL A 21 1.11 -4.50 -4.04
CA VAL A 21 -0.19 -3.82 -3.85
C VAL A 21 -0.50 -3.71 -2.37
N ALA A 22 -0.43 -4.82 -1.63
CA ALA A 22 -0.72 -4.84 -0.18
C ALA A 22 0.16 -3.86 0.62
N GLU A 23 1.43 -3.70 0.25
CA GLU A 23 2.35 -2.75 0.89
C GLU A 23 2.08 -1.30 0.46
N THR A 24 1.67 -1.08 -0.79
CA THR A 24 1.27 0.25 -1.27
C THR A 24 0.02 0.72 -0.52
N GLU A 25 -1.01 -0.14 -0.40
CA GLU A 25 -2.21 0.19 0.37
C GLU A 25 -1.91 0.46 1.84
N ALA A 26 -0.94 -0.25 2.42
CA ALA A 26 -0.46 0.03 3.78
C ALA A 26 0.11 1.45 3.91
N GLN A 27 0.89 1.90 2.93
CA GLN A 27 1.46 3.25 2.91
C GLN A 27 0.42 4.32 2.60
N VAL A 28 -0.60 4.01 1.79
CA VAL A 28 -1.75 4.89 1.54
C VAL A 28 -2.55 5.08 2.83
N SER A 29 -2.86 4.00 3.57
CA SER A 29 -3.53 4.10 4.87
C SER A 29 -2.74 4.94 5.88
N GLU A 30 -1.42 4.73 6.00
CA GLU A 30 -0.56 5.58 6.84
C GLU A 30 -0.65 7.06 6.40
N HIS A 31 -0.67 7.32 5.10
CA HIS A 31 -0.79 8.66 4.55
C HIS A 31 -2.18 9.29 4.77
N LEU A 32 -3.27 8.52 4.67
CA LEU A 32 -4.63 8.96 4.95
C LEU A 32 -4.78 9.35 6.41
N GLN A 33 -4.22 8.57 7.33
CA GLN A 33 -4.20 8.91 8.76
C GLN A 33 -3.41 10.20 9.03
N ASP A 34 -2.24 10.37 8.39
CA ASP A 34 -1.48 11.61 8.45
C ASP A 34 -2.31 12.81 7.96
N HIS A 35 -3.11 12.63 6.89
CA HIS A 35 -4.00 13.67 6.34
C HIS A 35 -5.20 13.97 7.25
N ILE A 36 -5.85 12.95 7.81
CA ILE A 36 -6.98 13.10 8.74
C ILE A 36 -6.56 13.92 9.98
N ASN A 37 -5.34 13.71 10.47
CA ASN A 37 -4.79 14.45 11.61
C ASN A 37 -4.50 15.92 11.29
N GLN A 38 -4.31 16.26 10.02
CA GLN A 38 -4.03 17.62 9.56
C GLN A 38 -5.28 18.38 9.10
N LEU A 39 -6.41 17.68 8.93
CA LEU A 39 -7.67 18.33 8.59
C LEU A 39 -8.15 19.26 9.71
N PRO A 40 -8.66 20.45 9.37
CA PRO A 40 -9.31 21.33 10.33
C PRO A 40 -10.45 20.66 11.09
N GLU A 41 -10.68 21.03 12.35
CA GLU A 41 -11.75 20.42 13.17
C GLU A 41 -13.15 20.61 12.59
N HIS A 42 -13.36 21.69 11.83
CA HIS A 42 -14.63 22.00 11.16
C HIS A 42 -14.87 21.21 9.87
N ASP A 43 -13.86 20.53 9.31
CA ASP A 43 -14.02 19.73 8.09
C ASP A 43 -14.38 18.27 8.42
N GLN A 44 -15.56 18.12 9.01
CA GLN A 44 -16.10 16.84 9.42
C GLN A 44 -16.46 15.96 8.21
N ARG A 45 -16.89 16.59 7.10
CA ARG A 45 -17.21 15.91 5.84
C ARG A 45 -15.99 15.23 5.23
N SER A 46 -14.86 15.94 5.09
CA SER A 46 -13.64 15.33 4.56
C SER A 46 -13.12 14.24 5.49
N ARG A 47 -13.26 14.42 6.81
CA ARG A 47 -12.86 13.42 7.81
C ARG A 47 -13.64 12.11 7.65
N GLU A 48 -14.95 12.18 7.44
CA GLU A 48 -15.81 11.02 7.19
C GLU A 48 -15.44 10.31 5.88
N ILE A 49 -15.18 11.06 4.81
CA ILE A 49 -14.79 10.49 3.51
C ILE A 49 -13.44 9.78 3.62
N LEU A 50 -12.43 10.42 4.23
CA LEU A 50 -11.11 9.83 4.39
C LEU A 50 -11.13 8.61 5.33
N ALA A 51 -11.98 8.62 6.37
CA ALA A 51 -12.15 7.46 7.24
C ALA A 51 -12.77 6.27 6.48
N GLN A 52 -13.73 6.53 5.60
CA GLN A 52 -14.29 5.49 4.73
C GLN A 52 -13.25 4.96 3.74
N MET A 53 -12.46 5.84 3.11
CA MET A 53 -11.37 5.43 2.22
C MET A 53 -10.33 4.57 2.95
N ASP A 54 -9.96 4.90 4.19
CA ASP A 54 -9.02 4.10 4.98
C ASP A 54 -9.52 2.66 5.21
N ILE A 55 -10.83 2.49 5.44
CA ILE A 55 -11.46 1.16 5.56
C ILE A 55 -11.37 0.39 4.24
N GLU A 56 -11.59 1.07 3.12
CA GLU A 56 -11.50 0.48 1.77
C GLU A 56 -10.08 0.01 1.46
N GLU A 57 -9.06 0.81 1.76
CA GLU A 57 -7.65 0.42 1.52
C GLU A 57 -7.18 -0.72 2.44
N GLN A 58 -7.67 -0.76 3.69
CA GLN A 58 -7.44 -1.91 4.55
C GLN A 58 -8.05 -3.19 3.95
N HIS A 59 -9.26 -3.10 3.38
CA HIS A 59 -9.90 -4.23 2.72
C HIS A 59 -9.14 -4.65 1.44
N HIS A 60 -8.66 -3.70 0.62
CA HIS A 60 -7.83 -3.99 -0.54
C HIS A 60 -6.53 -4.71 -0.16
N ARG A 61 -5.90 -4.29 0.94
CA ARG A 61 -4.73 -4.97 1.50
C ARG A 61 -5.05 -6.41 1.90
N GLU A 62 -6.15 -6.63 2.63
CA GLU A 62 -6.57 -7.97 3.03
C GLU A 62 -6.86 -8.85 1.81
N LEU A 63 -7.55 -8.32 0.80
CA LEU A 63 -7.80 -9.01 -0.46
C LEU A 63 -6.51 -9.36 -1.20
N ALA A 64 -5.54 -8.46 -1.23
CA ALA A 64 -4.24 -8.70 -1.86
C ALA A 64 -3.47 -9.82 -1.14
N LEU A 65 -3.47 -9.82 0.19
CA LEU A 65 -2.86 -10.90 1.00
C LEU A 65 -3.61 -12.24 0.80
N ALA A 66 -4.94 -12.21 0.85
CA ALA A 66 -5.79 -13.39 0.68
C ALA A 66 -5.71 -14.00 -0.73
N SER A 67 -5.44 -13.17 -1.75
CA SER A 67 -5.25 -13.59 -3.15
C SER A 67 -3.87 -14.20 -3.42
N GLY A 68 -3.04 -14.36 -2.39
CA GLY A 68 -1.68 -14.93 -2.48
C GLY A 68 -0.58 -13.89 -2.47
N GLY A 69 -0.85 -12.64 -2.09
CA GLY A 69 0.17 -11.63 -1.86
C GLY A 69 1.11 -12.05 -0.74
N ALA A 70 2.36 -12.33 -1.10
CA ALA A 70 3.39 -12.61 -0.12
C ALA A 70 3.83 -11.30 0.55
N ALA A 71 4.01 -11.31 1.87
CA ALA A 71 4.60 -10.17 2.56
C ALA A 71 5.97 -9.88 1.92
N LEU A 72 6.14 -8.66 1.39
CA LEU A 72 7.39 -8.27 0.76
C LEU A 72 8.55 -8.43 1.75
N SER A 73 9.68 -8.92 1.23
CA SER A 73 10.88 -9.06 2.04
C SER A 73 11.27 -7.71 2.66
N PRO A 74 11.78 -7.70 3.91
CA PRO A 74 12.12 -6.47 4.62
C PRO A 74 12.91 -5.41 3.81
N PRO A 75 13.93 -5.77 3.00
CA PRO A 75 14.66 -4.77 2.22
C PRO A 75 13.82 -4.09 1.13
N VAL A 76 12.89 -4.81 0.49
CA VAL A 76 12.01 -4.24 -0.53
C VAL A 76 11.05 -3.25 0.12
N ARG A 77 10.43 -3.64 1.25
CA ARG A 77 9.56 -2.77 2.03
C ARG A 77 10.26 -1.49 2.48
N GLN A 78 11.50 -1.60 2.97
CA GLN A 78 12.30 -0.45 3.39
C GLN A 78 12.54 0.53 2.23
N THR A 79 12.81 0.02 1.03
CA THR A 79 13.05 0.82 -0.17
C THR A 79 11.77 1.56 -0.60
N MET A 80 10.63 0.87 -0.60
CA MET A 80 9.33 1.50 -0.91
C MET A 80 9.02 2.62 0.09
N ARG A 81 9.19 2.36 1.38
CA ARG A 81 8.93 3.37 2.43
C ARG A 81 9.84 4.59 2.31
N TRP A 82 11.12 4.39 1.94
CA TRP A 82 12.03 5.50 1.65
C TRP A 82 11.55 6.35 0.48
N MET A 83 11.10 5.71 -0.61
CA MET A 83 10.54 6.38 -1.78
C MET A 83 9.28 7.18 -1.43
N ALA A 84 8.36 6.57 -0.67
CA ALA A 84 7.12 7.21 -0.23
C ALA A 84 7.40 8.44 0.65
N ASN A 85 8.32 8.34 1.60
CA ASN A 85 8.72 9.48 2.42
C ASN A 85 9.32 10.62 1.59
N ARG A 86 10.07 10.31 0.53
CA ARG A 86 10.61 11.33 -0.41
C ARG A 86 9.48 12.00 -1.19
N MET A 87 8.47 11.25 -1.64
CA MET A 87 7.26 11.80 -2.27
C MET A 87 6.48 12.71 -1.33
N LYS A 88 6.24 12.30 -0.07
CA LYS A 88 5.60 13.15 0.96
C LYS A 88 6.38 14.46 1.14
N ALA A 89 7.70 14.39 1.28
CA ALA A 89 8.54 15.57 1.47
C ALA A 89 8.51 16.53 0.27
N THR A 90 8.40 16.02 -0.95
CA THR A 90 8.24 16.87 -2.14
C THR A 90 6.86 17.48 -2.26
N ALA A 91 5.80 16.78 -1.86
CA ALA A 91 4.42 17.28 -1.93
C ALA A 91 4.15 18.44 -0.97
N TYR A 92 4.84 18.50 0.18
CA TYR A 92 4.76 19.65 1.12
C TYR A 92 5.61 20.85 0.69
N HIS A 93 6.49 20.69 -0.29
CA HIS A 93 7.40 21.74 -0.75
C HIS A 93 6.99 22.39 -2.08
N LEU A 94 5.83 22.03 -2.62
CA LEU A 94 5.16 22.66 -3.77
C LEU A 94 3.88 23.37 -3.29
#